data_AF-A0A7Y2P9E9-F1
#
_entry.id   AF-A0A7Y2P9E9-F1
#
_cell.length_a   1.000
_cell.length_b   1.000
_cell.length_c   1.000
_cell.angle_alpha   90.00
_cell.angle_beta   90.00
_cell.angle_gamma   90.00
#
_symmetry.space_group_name_H-M   'P 1'
#
loop_
_entity.id
_entity.type
_entity.pdbx_description
1 polymer ?
#
loop_
_entity_poly.entity_id
_entity_poly.type
_entity_poly.pdbx_seq_one_letter_code
_entity_poly.pdbx_strand_id
1 'polypeptide(L)'
;MSRRKVPSPAGLLFSVIYRKEEDFEKTFLTISDRIGKIGYASSPFPFDRTDYYAKEMGTPLFRRFLLAADAVCRDELVQAKIASESIEDEFRENGNRTVNIDPGLLSEES
;
A
#
# COMPACT_ATOMS: atom_id res chain seq x y z
N MET A 1 -12.68 3.01 -36.72
CA MET A 1 -11.58 2.27 -36.07
C MET A 1 -11.33 2.90 -34.70
N SER A 2 -11.35 2.10 -33.62
CA SER A 2 -11.01 2.63 -32.29
C SER A 2 -9.51 2.94 -32.24
N ARG A 3 -9.17 4.19 -31.94
CA ARG A 3 -7.77 4.62 -31.79
C ARG A 3 -7.32 4.23 -30.38
N ARG A 4 -6.35 3.33 -30.27
CA ARG A 4 -5.72 3.02 -28.98
C ARG A 4 -5.16 4.32 -28.39
N LYS A 5 -5.62 4.69 -27.20
CA LYS A 5 -5.16 5.86 -26.46
C LYS A 5 -4.52 5.35 -25.16
N VAL A 6 -3.39 5.94 -24.78
CA VAL A 6 -2.82 5.70 -23.45
C VAL A 6 -3.87 6.14 -22.42
N PRO A 7 -4.21 5.29 -21.43
CA PRO A 7 -5.14 5.67 -20.38
C PRO A 7 -4.67 6.92 -19.64
N SER A 8 -5.62 7.71 -19.10
CA SER A 8 -5.26 8.81 -18.21
C SER A 8 -4.52 8.28 -16.97
N PRO A 9 -3.62 9.10 -16.38
CA PRO A 9 -3.05 8.81 -15.08
C PRO A 9 -4.11 8.49 -14.03
N ALA A 10 -3.74 7.65 -13.06
CA ALA A 10 -4.63 7.18 -12.01
C ALA A 10 -4.01 7.47 -10.63
N GLY A 11 -4.85 7.64 -9.61
CA GLY A 11 -4.37 7.76 -8.23
C GLY A 11 -3.76 6.46 -7.75
N LEU A 12 -2.56 6.51 -7.16
CA LEU A 12 -1.91 5.34 -6.58
C LEU A 12 -2.32 5.21 -5.11
N LEU A 13 -3.10 4.16 -4.81
CA LEU A 13 -3.63 3.85 -3.49
C LEU A 13 -2.87 2.67 -2.89
N PHE A 14 -2.58 2.72 -1.59
CA PHE A 14 -2.02 1.60 -0.84
C PHE A 14 -2.98 1.18 0.27
N SER A 15 -3.27 -0.11 0.36
CA SER A 15 -3.90 -0.73 1.53
C SER A 15 -2.82 -1.27 2.45
N VAL A 16 -2.60 -0.61 3.58
CA VAL A 16 -1.59 -1.02 4.57
C VAL A 16 -2.28 -1.70 5.74
N ILE A 17 -1.96 -2.97 5.97
CA ILE A 17 -2.37 -3.75 7.14
C ILE A 17 -1.19 -3.85 8.08
N TYR A 18 -1.42 -3.61 9.37
CA TYR A 18 -0.37 -3.58 10.38
C TYR A 18 -0.91 -3.95 11.76
N ARG A 19 0.00 -4.33 12.66
CA ARG A 19 -0.35 -4.62 14.07
C ARG A 19 0.02 -3.47 15.00
N LYS A 20 1.23 -2.94 14.89
CA LYS A 20 1.73 -1.88 15.76
C LYS A 20 1.85 -0.57 14.98
N GLU A 21 1.51 0.54 15.64
CA GLU A 21 1.58 1.86 15.01
C GLU A 21 3.01 2.22 14.58
N GLU A 22 4.04 1.77 15.31
CA GLU A 22 5.44 1.95 14.94
C GLU A 22 5.79 1.35 13.57
N ASP A 23 5.20 0.21 13.22
CA ASP A 23 5.43 -0.46 11.93
C ASP A 23 4.73 0.29 10.80
N PHE A 24 3.54 0.83 11.08
CA PHE A 24 2.83 1.71 10.15
C PHE A 24 3.60 3.00 9.88
N GLU A 25 4.10 3.68 10.91
CA GLU A 25 4.83 4.95 10.74
C GLU A 25 6.10 4.78 9.89
N LYS A 26 6.88 3.72 10.17
CA LYS A 26 8.05 3.36 9.34
C LYS A 26 7.66 3.07 7.89
N THR A 27 6.57 2.34 7.70
CA THR A 27 6.03 2.00 6.37
C THR A 27 5.56 3.22 5.63
N PHE A 28 4.84 4.13 6.28
CA PHE A 28 4.39 5.39 5.70
C PHE A 28 5.57 6.23 5.20
N LEU A 29 6.60 6.41 6.05
CA LEU A 29 7.79 7.17 5.68
C LEU A 29 8.53 6.53 4.50
N THR A 30 8.65 5.20 4.50
CA THR A 30 9.38 4.46 3.46
C THR A 30 8.63 4.47 2.13
N ILE A 31 7.30 4.30 2.14
CA ILE A 31 6.46 4.48 0.95
C ILE A 31 6.61 5.92 0.42
N SER A 32 6.54 6.91 1.31
CA SER A 32 6.65 8.32 0.93
C SER A 32 8.00 8.67 0.30
N ASP A 33 9.08 8.03 0.75
CA ASP A 33 10.44 8.24 0.26
C ASP A 33 10.72 7.50 -1.06
N ARG A 34 10.32 6.22 -1.15
CA ARG A 34 10.66 5.36 -2.30
C ARG A 34 9.70 5.45 -3.47
N ILE A 35 8.40 5.66 -3.20
CA ILE A 35 7.36 5.57 -4.23
C ILE A 35 6.82 6.96 -4.57
N GLY A 36 6.68 7.83 -3.57
CA GLY A 36 6.32 9.22 -3.77
C GLY A 36 5.50 9.79 -2.61
N LYS A 37 5.43 11.12 -2.57
CA LYS A 37 4.76 11.86 -1.49
C LYS A 37 3.34 11.35 -1.27
N ILE A 38 2.99 11.03 -0.02
CA ILE A 38 1.61 10.73 0.36
C ILE A 38 0.82 12.03 0.55
N GLY A 39 -0.26 12.18 -0.20
CA GLY A 39 -1.17 13.32 -0.12
C GLY A 39 -2.31 13.12 0.89
N TYR A 40 -2.66 11.87 1.17
CA TYR A 40 -3.73 11.53 2.10
C TYR A 40 -3.48 10.18 2.80
N ALA A 41 -3.82 10.12 4.08
CA ALA A 41 -3.89 8.90 4.86
C ALA A 41 -5.23 8.83 5.59
N SER A 42 -5.91 7.67 5.53
CA SER A 42 -7.14 7.47 6.29
C SER A 42 -6.85 7.32 7.79
N SER A 43 -7.86 7.56 8.62
CA SER A 43 -7.85 7.08 10.01
C SER A 43 -7.64 5.56 10.07
N PRO A 44 -7.01 5.02 11.13
CA PRO A 44 -6.96 3.59 11.34
C PRO A 44 -8.36 3.02 11.54
N PHE A 45 -8.59 1.82 11.05
CA PHE A 45 -9.78 1.07 11.41
C PHE A 45 -9.44 -0.42 11.62
N PRO A 46 -10.19 -1.13 12.49
CA PRO A 46 -9.93 -2.54 12.76
C PRO A 46 -9.99 -3.38 11.48
N PHE A 47 -9.09 -4.34 11.37
CA PHE A 47 -9.05 -5.30 10.28
C PHE A 47 -9.30 -6.70 10.85
N ASP A 48 -10.55 -7.15 10.76
CA ASP A 48 -11.03 -8.44 11.25
C ASP A 48 -11.08 -9.52 10.15
N ARG A 49 -10.65 -9.17 8.94
CA ARG A 49 -10.79 -10.01 7.76
C ARG A 49 -9.56 -10.90 7.60
N THR A 50 -9.75 -12.17 7.97
CA THR A 50 -8.95 -13.38 7.67
C THR A 50 -7.88 -13.80 8.68
N ASP A 51 -7.96 -15.08 9.07
CA ASP A 51 -7.07 -15.74 10.04
C ASP A 51 -5.61 -15.85 9.56
N TYR A 52 -5.33 -15.68 8.27
CA TYR A 52 -3.97 -15.88 7.75
C TYR A 52 -3.02 -14.77 8.18
N TYR A 53 -3.44 -13.51 8.12
CA TYR A 53 -2.62 -12.39 8.61
C TYR A 53 -2.41 -12.48 10.12
N ALA A 54 -3.45 -12.86 10.86
CA ALA A 54 -3.36 -13.04 12.31
C ALA A 54 -2.34 -14.13 12.71
N LYS A 55 -2.21 -15.20 11.91
CA LYS A 55 -1.21 -16.26 12.14
C LYS A 55 0.22 -15.78 11.92
N GLU A 56 0.43 -14.90 10.95
CA GLU A 56 1.75 -14.40 10.58
C GLU A 56 2.17 -13.18 11.45
N MET A 57 1.29 -12.18 11.53
CA MET A 57 1.58 -10.86 12.11
C MET A 57 1.09 -10.73 13.58
N GLY A 58 0.22 -11.65 14.01
CA GLY A 58 -0.47 -11.58 15.29
C GLY A 58 -1.72 -10.67 15.27
N THR A 59 -2.25 -10.39 16.45
CA THR A 59 -3.46 -9.57 16.64
C THR A 59 -3.23 -8.51 17.75
N PRO A 60 -4.04 -7.44 17.79
CA PRO A 60 -5.05 -7.01 16.81
C PRO A 60 -4.42 -6.47 15.52
N LEU A 61 -5.18 -6.44 14.42
CA LEU A 61 -4.76 -5.85 13.15
C LEU A 61 -5.60 -4.61 12.82
N PHE A 62 -4.94 -3.65 12.18
CA PHE A 62 -5.52 -2.41 11.70
C PHE A 62 -5.22 -2.25 10.21
N ARG A 63 -6.06 -1.48 9.53
CA ARG A 63 -5.84 -1.08 8.15
C ARG A 63 -5.90 0.45 8.03
N ARG A 64 -5.03 0.99 7.18
CA ARG A 64 -5.07 2.37 6.69
C ARG A 64 -4.91 2.39 5.18
N PHE A 65 -5.57 3.35 4.55
CA PHE A 65 -5.37 3.64 3.14
C PHE A 65 -4.46 4.86 2.99
N LEU A 66 -3.46 4.76 2.11
CA LEU A 66 -2.59 5.86 1.72
C LEU A 66 -2.84 6.19 0.24
N LEU A 67 -2.93 7.46 -0.10
CA LEU A 67 -3.05 7.92 -1.48
C LEU A 67 -1.87 8.83 -1.81
N ALA A 68 -1.16 8.51 -2.88
CA ALA A 68 -0.10 9.36 -3.42
C ALA A 68 -0.66 10.75 -3.78
N ALA A 69 0.15 11.79 -3.58
CA ALA A 69 -0.23 13.16 -3.87
C ALA A 69 -0.43 13.41 -5.37
N ASP A 70 0.35 12.74 -6.21
CA ASP A 70 0.34 12.87 -7.65
C ASP A 70 -0.28 11.63 -8.31
N ALA A 71 -1.03 11.84 -9.39
CA ALA A 71 -1.51 10.76 -10.24
C ALA A 71 -0.35 10.17 -11.06
N VAL A 72 -0.33 8.85 -11.20
CA VAL A 72 0.77 8.11 -11.83
C VAL A 72 0.34 7.50 -13.15
N CYS A 73 1.31 7.23 -14.03
CA CYS A 73 1.07 6.34 -15.16
C CYS A 73 0.61 4.97 -14.63
N ARG A 74 -0.35 4.32 -15.29
CA ARG A 74 -0.89 3.04 -14.80
C ARG A 74 0.16 1.93 -14.73
N ASP A 75 1.23 2.02 -15.51
CA ASP A 75 2.34 1.07 -15.50
C ASP A 75 3.19 1.16 -14.21
N GLU A 76 3.13 2.28 -13.49
CA GLU A 76 3.81 2.47 -12.20
C GLU A 76 3.28 1.54 -11.11
N LEU A 77 2.10 0.93 -11.30
CA LEU A 77 1.58 -0.08 -10.38
C LEU A 77 2.53 -1.26 -10.22
N VAL A 78 3.26 -1.64 -11.28
CA VAL A 78 4.24 -2.73 -11.23
C VAL A 78 5.41 -2.35 -10.33
N GLN A 79 5.93 -1.13 -10.48
CA GLN A 79 7.03 -0.63 -9.65
C GLN A 79 6.60 -0.47 -8.20
N ALA A 80 5.38 0.03 -7.96
CA ALA A 80 4.80 0.11 -6.64
C ALA A 80 4.68 -1.26 -5.97
N LYS A 81 4.29 -2.31 -6.71
CA LYS A 81 4.24 -3.70 -6.19
C LYS A 81 5.61 -4.21 -5.78
N ILE A 82 6.61 -4.05 -6.65
CA ILE A 82 7.98 -4.49 -6.36
C ILE A 82 8.54 -3.74 -5.15
N ALA A 83 8.30 -2.42 -5.07
CA ALA A 83 8.71 -1.61 -3.93
C ALA A 83 7.99 -2.04 -2.64
N SER A 84 6.67 -2.29 -2.68
CA SER A 84 5.90 -2.80 -1.55
C SER A 84 6.47 -4.12 -1.02
N GLU A 85 6.71 -5.10 -1.89
CA GLU A 85 7.31 -6.39 -1.52
C GLU A 85 8.66 -6.19 -0.83
N SER A 86 9.51 -5.32 -1.38
CA SER A 86 10.80 -5.01 -0.77
C SER A 86 10.68 -4.34 0.61
N ILE A 87 9.66 -3.52 0.84
CA ILE A 87 9.42 -2.85 2.14
C ILE A 87 8.90 -3.87 3.16
N GLU A 88 7.95 -4.73 2.78
CA GLU A 88 7.47 -5.82 3.63
C GLU A 88 8.61 -6.73 4.07
N ASP A 89 9.51 -7.07 3.14
CA ASP A 89 10.68 -7.91 3.37
C ASP A 89 11.68 -7.26 4.35
N GLU A 90 11.91 -5.96 4.21
CA GLU A 90 12.80 -5.18 5.09
C GLU A 90 12.31 -5.12 6.54
N PHE A 91 10.99 -5.07 6.74
CA PHE A 91 10.39 -4.98 8.07
C PHE A 91 10.03 -6.34 8.68
N ARG A 92 10.43 -7.45 8.07
CA ARG A 92 10.20 -8.77 8.67
C ARG A 92 10.91 -8.92 10.00
N GLU A 93 10.20 -9.49 10.96
CA GLU A 93 10.74 -9.89 12.26
C GLU A 93 10.64 -11.41 12.41
N ASN A 94 11.76 -12.07 12.69
CA ASN A 94 11.83 -13.53 12.84
C ASN A 94 11.24 -14.30 11.63
N GLY A 95 11.37 -13.74 10.43
CA GLY A 95 10.85 -14.33 9.19
C GLY A 95 9.37 -14.06 8.91
N ASN A 96 8.64 -13.39 9.80
CA ASN A 96 7.23 -13.03 9.61
C ASN A 96 7.10 -11.55 9.22
N ARG A 97 6.12 -11.23 8.37
CA ARG A 97 5.80 -9.83 8.09
C ARG A 97 5.25 -9.13 9.32
N THR A 98 5.59 -7.85 9.45
CA THR A 98 5.01 -6.92 10.44
C THR A 98 3.96 -6.02 9.81
N VAL A 99 4.04 -5.83 8.48
CA VAL A 99 3.10 -5.06 7.66
C VAL A 99 2.78 -5.81 6.36
N ASN A 100 1.62 -5.53 5.78
CA ASN A 100 1.27 -5.90 4.41
C ASN A 100 0.84 -4.64 3.64
N ILE A 101 1.32 -4.46 2.42
CA ILE A 101 1.20 -3.26 1.60
C ILE A 101 0.72 -3.66 0.21
N ASP A 102 -0.57 -3.50 -0.05
CA ASP A 102 -1.16 -3.77 -1.36
C ASP A 102 -1.39 -2.47 -2.14
N PRO A 103 -0.61 -2.18 -3.20
CA PRO A 103 -0.86 -1.05 -4.07
C PRO A 103 -1.98 -1.36 -5.09
N GLY A 104 -2.74 -0.34 -5.45
CA GLY A 104 -3.81 -0.36 -6.43
C GLY A 104 -3.99 1.00 -7.11
N LEU A 105 -4.74 1.02 -8.21
CA LEU A 105 -5.02 2.25 -8.96
C LEU A 105 -6.49 2.66 -8.78
N LEU A 106 -6.70 3.94 -8.51
CA LEU A 106 -7.99 4.60 -8.55
C LEU A 106 -8.06 5.45 -9.81
N SER A 107 -8.95 5.09 -10.73
CA SER A 107 -9.24 5.88 -11.93
C SER A 107 -10.74 6.10 -12.06
N GLU A 108 -11.11 7.25 -12.61
CA GLU A 108 -12.47 7.44 -13.12
C GLU A 108 -12.73 6.41 -14.23
N GLU A 109 -13.90 5.77 -14.22
CA GLU A 109 -14.36 5.06 -15.42
C GLU A 109 -14.56 6.08 -16.54
N SER A 110 -14.00 5.76 -17.71
CA SER A 110 -14.04 6.60 -18.92
C SER A 110 -15.14 6.16 -19.86
#